data_AF-A0A535DYX4-F1
#
_entry.id   AF-A0A535DYX4-F1
#
_cell.length_a   1.000
_cell.length_b   1.000
_cell.length_c   1.000
_cell.angle_alpha   90.00
_cell.angle_beta   90.00
_cell.angle_gamma   90.00
#
_symmetry.space_group_name_H-M   'P 1'
#
loop_
_entity.id
_entity.type
_entity.pdbx_description
1 polymer ?
#
loop_
_entity_poly.entity_id
_entity_poly.type
_entity_poly.pdbx_seq_one_letter_code
_entity_poly.pdbx_strand_id
1 'polypeptide(L)' 'MPRYVTIKQATEQEGVSRATLYRWIKLGYLKKFRTPGYDRRTHIDLDELQELRRNPPMEPIE' A
#
# COMPACT_ATOMS: atom_id res chain seq x y z
N MET A 1 -9.71 -13.46 1.57
CA MET A 1 -9.76 -12.65 2.81
C MET A 1 -8.67 -11.61 2.68
N PRO A 2 -8.96 -10.32 2.89
CA PRO A 2 -7.96 -9.26 2.71
C PRO A 2 -6.81 -9.45 3.69
N ARG A 3 -5.58 -9.43 3.18
CA ARG A 3 -4.37 -9.63 3.99
C ARG A 3 -3.76 -8.28 4.33
N TYR A 4 -4.11 -7.76 5.49
CA TYR A 4 -3.58 -6.48 5.95
C TYR A 4 -2.16 -6.62 6.49
N VAL A 5 -1.24 -5.84 5.93
CA VAL A 5 0.16 -5.77 6.35
C VAL A 5 0.55 -4.32 6.62
N THR A 6 1.51 -4.13 7.52
CA THR A 6 2.08 -2.78 7.72
C THR A 6 2.85 -2.33 6.49
N ILE A 7 3.01 -1.01 6.30
CA ILE A 7 3.88 -0.45 5.25
C ILE A 7 5.29 -1.08 5.28
N LYS A 8 5.84 -1.34 6.47
CA LYS A 8 7.17 -1.97 6.60
C LYS A 8 7.17 -3.39 6.03
N GLN A 9 6.20 -4.21 6.43
CA GLN A 9 6.07 -5.57 5.91
C GLN A 9 5.83 -5.59 4.41
N ALA A 10 5.00 -4.67 3.89
CA ALA A 10 4.77 -4.53 2.45
C ALA A 10 6.08 -4.22 1.70
N THR A 11 6.92 -3.33 2.23
CA THR A 11 8.23 -3.04 1.61
C THR A 11 9.17 -4.24 1.64
N GLU A 12 9.16 -5.03 2.72
CA GLU A 12 10.01 -6.21 2.87
C GLU A 12 9.53 -7.39 1.99
N GLN A 13 8.21 -7.55 1.82
CA GLN A 13 7.63 -8.65 1.05
C GLN A 13 7.61 -8.38 -0.45
N GLU A 14 7.25 -7.16 -0.85
CA GLU A 14 7.04 -6.82 -2.26
C GLU A 14 8.22 -6.04 -2.87
N GLY A 15 9.16 -5.54 -2.06
CA GLY A 15 10.29 -4.75 -2.56
C GLY A 15 9.88 -3.36 -3.08
N VAL A 16 8.67 -2.89 -2.76
CA VAL A 16 8.19 -1.55 -3.13
C VAL A 16 8.68 -0.53 -2.11
N SER A 17 9.14 0.63 -2.57
CA SER A 17 9.61 1.68 -1.66
C SER A 17 8.47 2.25 -0.82
N ARG A 18 8.77 2.69 0.41
CA ARG A 18 7.79 3.37 1.27
C ARG A 18 7.21 4.61 0.61
N ALA A 19 8.02 5.36 -0.13
CA ALA A 19 7.60 6.56 -0.83
C ALA A 19 6.56 6.23 -1.91
N THR A 20 6.77 5.16 -2.67
CA THR A 20 5.82 4.67 -3.68
C THR A 20 4.51 4.24 -3.04
N LEU A 21 4.56 3.48 -1.94
CA LEU A 21 3.34 3.07 -1.21
C LEU A 21 2.55 4.28 -0.71
N TYR A 22 3.20 5.26 -0.09
CA TYR A 22 2.52 6.47 0.37
C TYR A 22 2.02 7.33 -0.78
N ARG A 23 2.72 7.37 -1.93
CA ARG A 23 2.24 8.02 -3.15
C ARG A 23 0.95 7.37 -3.64
N TRP A 24 0.93 6.05 -3.78
CA TRP A 24 -0.27 5.32 -4.21
C TRP A 24 -1.44 5.48 -3.25
N ILE A 25 -1.19 5.47 -1.93
CA ILE A 25 -2.21 5.79 -0.93
C ILE A 25 -2.73 7.23 -1.10
N LYS A 26 -1.85 8.21 -1.33
CA LYS A 26 -2.23 9.61 -1.52
C LYS A 26 -3.05 9.80 -2.80
N LEU A 27 -2.71 9.07 -3.86
CA LEU A 27 -3.43 9.07 -5.15
C LEU A 27 -4.73 8.25 -5.10
N GLY A 28 -5.01 7.53 -4.01
CA GLY A 28 -6.22 6.73 -3.85
C GLY A 28 -6.16 5.34 -4.48
N TYR A 29 -5.00 4.92 -4.99
CA TYR A 29 -4.77 3.60 -5.58
C TYR A 29 -4.63 2.48 -4.54
N LEU A 30 -4.31 2.83 -3.29
CA LEU A 30 -4.23 1.90 -2.17
C LEU A 30 -5.05 2.39 -1.00
N LYS A 31 -5.83 1.50 -0.40
CA LYS A 31 -6.56 1.80 0.82
C LYS A 31 -5.67 1.60 2.04
N LYS A 32 -5.64 2.61 2.91
CA LYS A 32 -4.99 2.52 4.21
C LYS A 32 -5.99 2.18 5.30
N PHE A 33 -5.57 1.30 6.19
CA PHE A 33 -6.28 0.94 7.41
C PHE A 33 -5.43 1.34 8.61
N ARG A 34 -6.09 1.94 9.60
CA ARG A 34 -5.51 2.26 10.90
C ARG A 34 -6.42 1.66 11.96
N THR A 35 -5.87 0.86 12.86
CA THR A 35 -6.62 0.32 14.00
C THR A 35 -6.67 1.38 15.09
N PRO A 36 -7.83 2.00 15.37
CA PRO A 36 -7.92 3.00 16.43
C PRO A 36 -7.57 2.37 17.78
N GLY A 37 -6.70 3.01 18.55
CA GLY A 37 -6.43 2.65 19.95
C GLY A 37 -5.42 1.53 20.22
N TYR A 38 -4.89 0.84 19.19
CA TYR A 38 -3.91 -0.24 19.39
C TYR A 38 -2.54 0.07 18.78
N ASP A 39 -2.50 0.49 17.51
CA ASP A 39 -1.25 0.82 16.83
C ASP A 39 -1.43 2.01 15.90
N ARG A 40 -0.49 2.97 15.95
CA ARG A 40 -0.41 4.11 15.03
C ARG A 40 0.13 3.74 13.65
N ARG A 41 0.47 2.47 13.41
CA ARG A 41 0.94 1.97 12.12
C ARG A 41 -0.13 2.01 11.05
N THR A 42 0.32 2.34 9.84
CA THR A 42 -0.50 2.29 8.63
C THR A 42 -0.42 0.88 8.06
N HIS A 43 -1.59 0.28 7.85
CA HIS A 43 -1.75 -1.01 7.21
C HIS A 43 -2.35 -0.82 5.82
N ILE A 44 -2.01 -1.69 4.89
CA ILE A 44 -2.56 -1.76 3.54
C ILE A 44 -2.96 -3.19 3.22
N ASP A 45 -3.86 -3.38 2.27
CA ASP A 45 -4.16 -4.70 1.74
C ASP A 45 -3.03 -5.16 0.82
N LEU A 46 -2.43 -6.31 1.13
CA LEU A 46 -1.36 -6.88 0.33
C LEU A 46 -1.86 -7.33 -1.05
N ASP A 47 -3.09 -7.84 -1.12
CA ASP A 47 -3.64 -8.35 -2.38
C ASP A 47 -3.88 -7.18 -3.36
N GLU A 48 -4.38 -6.03 -2.87
CA GLU A 48 -4.53 -4.77 -3.62
C GLU A 48 -3.17 -4.26 -4.12
N LEU A 49 -2.13 -4.32 -3.27
CA LEU A 49 -0.76 -3.96 -3.66
C LEU A 49 -0.22 -4.86 -4.78
N GLN A 50 -0.43 -6.17 -4.69
CA GLN A 50 0.02 -7.10 -5.74
C GLN A 50 -0.71 -6.87 -7.06
N GLU A 51 -2.01 -6.61 -7.01
CA GLU A 51 -2.80 -6.26 -8.19
C GLU A 51 -2.30 -4.96 -8.83
N LEU A 52 -2.07 -3.93 -8.03
CA LEU A 52 -1.53 -2.65 -8.48
C LEU A 52 -0.14 -2.79 -9.11
N ARG A 53 0.68 -3.72 -8.60
CA ARG A 53 1.99 -3.99 -9.21
C ARG A 53 1.89 -4.69 -10.55
N ARG A 54 0.92 -5.61 -10.70
CA ARG A 54 0.67 -6.31 -11.97
C ARG A 54 0.10 -5.36 -13.01
N ASN A 55 -0.78 -4.47 -12.59
CA ASN A 55 -1.43 -3.46 -13.40
C ASN A 55 -1.10 -2.07 -12.85
N PRO A 56 0.12 -1.55 -13.09
CA PRO A 56 0.50 -0.24 -12.59
C PRO A 56 -0.46 0.80 -13.14
N PRO A 57 -0.98 1.72 -12.29
CA PRO A 57 -1.75 2.84 -12.79
C PRO A 57 -0.85 3.61 -13.75
N MET A 58 -1.33 3.87 -14.97
CA MET A 58 -0.62 4.75 -15.89
C MET A 58 -0.43 6.09 -15.18
N GLU A 59 0.81 6.39 -14.77
CA GLU A 59 1.12 7.73 -14.28
C GLU A 59 0.83 8.69 -15.45
N PRO A 60 0.02 9.76 -15.24
CA PRO A 60 -0.06 10.79 -16.25
C PRO A 60 1.36 11.32 -16.43
N ILE A 61 1.88 11.15 -17.65
CA ILE A 61 3.14 11.75 -18.08
C ILE A 61 2.87 13.26 -18.03
N GLU A 62 3.41 13.95 -17.01
CA GLU A 62 3.50 15.41 -17.02
C GLU A 62 4.48 15.88 -18.09
#